data_AF-A0AAU1I4H3-F1
#
_entry.id   AF-A0AAU1I4H3-F1
#
_cell.length_a   1.000
_cell.length_b   1.000
_cell.length_c   1.000
_cell.angle_alpha   90.00
_cell.angle_beta   90.00
_cell.angle_gamma   90.00
#
_symmetry.space_group_name_H-M   'P 1'
#
loop_
_entity.id
_entity.type
_entity.pdbx_description
1 polymer ?
#
loop_
_entity_poly.entity_id
_entity_poly.type
_entity_poly.pdbx_seq_one_letter_code
_entity_poly.pdbx_strand_id
1 'polypeptide(L)'
;MNRRTKIAVLGCALLLTAGAAATATASGDAPRQREAAALTGTAKLYRSAGDDITFSFDAHLAAKDTADPTKATGTFEFSHYLNGEGARAKVKVDCLLTGGKVAVVSGVITSSDLPGAKGKRVGVTVHDVGGHDRLGYSWASTGSPVETKELPKCVSSAPFEKVKKGTGDFTVVPWRPDF
;
A
#
# COMPACT_ATOMS: atom_id res chain seq x y z
N MET A 1 2.32 32.26 -64.90
CA MET A 1 3.22 32.05 -66.06
C MET A 1 4.20 30.93 -65.75
N ASN A 2 4.38 30.04 -66.72
CA ASN A 2 4.97 28.70 -66.73
C ASN A 2 6.43 28.54 -66.23
N ARG A 3 6.74 27.35 -65.68
CA ARG A 3 7.69 26.31 -66.21
C ARG A 3 7.89 25.21 -65.13
N ARG A 4 7.29 24.01 -65.23
CA ARG A 4 7.70 22.78 -65.96
C ARG A 4 9.19 22.44 -65.93
N THR A 5 9.55 21.33 -65.24
CA THR A 5 10.33 20.11 -65.65
C THR A 5 10.92 19.45 -64.38
N LYS A 6 11.09 18.14 -64.18
CA LYS A 6 10.91 16.87 -64.92
C LYS A 6 10.96 15.74 -63.88
N ILE A 7 10.28 14.64 -64.18
CA ILE A 7 10.21 13.38 -63.42
C ILE A 7 11.53 12.60 -63.53
N ALA A 8 11.91 11.90 -62.45
CA ALA A 8 12.73 10.69 -62.52
C ALA A 8 12.09 9.61 -61.63
N VAL A 9 11.82 8.45 -62.24
CA VAL A 9 11.21 7.24 -61.67
C VAL A 9 12.33 6.31 -61.17
N LEU A 10 12.16 5.74 -59.98
CA LEU A 10 12.71 4.47 -59.50
C LEU A 10 11.86 4.14 -58.24
N GLY A 11 11.08 3.06 -58.12
CA GLY A 11 11.21 1.73 -58.68
C GLY A 11 11.62 0.76 -57.56
N CYS A 12 10.76 0.50 -56.57
CA CYS A 12 11.00 -0.54 -55.54
C CYS A 12 9.75 -1.36 -55.24
N ALA A 13 9.85 -2.62 -55.68
CA ALA A 13 9.15 -3.86 -55.32
C ALA A 13 8.00 -3.82 -54.29
N LEU A 14 6.82 -4.28 -54.74
CA LEU A 14 5.79 -4.87 -53.88
C LEU A 14 6.25 -6.27 -53.44
N LEU A 15 6.56 -6.42 -52.15
CA LEU A 15 6.66 -7.72 -51.49
C LEU A 15 5.33 -7.99 -50.78
N LEU A 16 4.52 -8.87 -51.36
CA LEU A 16 3.36 -9.47 -50.71
C LEU A 16 3.86 -10.52 -49.70
N THR A 17 3.98 -10.14 -48.44
CA THR A 17 4.14 -11.10 -47.34
C THR A 17 2.77 -11.52 -46.85
N ALA A 18 2.35 -12.73 -47.22
CA ALA A 18 1.22 -13.42 -46.59
C ALA A 18 1.63 -13.79 -45.16
N GLY A 19 1.29 -12.92 -44.20
CA GLY A 19 1.45 -13.20 -42.78
C GLY A 19 0.38 -14.20 -42.33
N ALA A 20 0.80 -15.42 -42.00
CA ALA A 20 -0.04 -16.37 -41.26
C ALA A 20 -0.44 -15.73 -39.93
N ALA A 21 -1.74 -15.53 -39.72
CA ALA A 21 -2.28 -15.14 -38.44
C ALA A 21 -2.09 -16.29 -37.44
N ALA A 22 -0.97 -16.28 -36.72
CA ALA A 22 -0.82 -17.06 -35.51
C ALA A 22 -1.78 -16.48 -34.47
N THR A 23 -2.90 -17.17 -34.25
CA THR A 23 -3.77 -16.90 -33.10
C THR A 23 -2.99 -17.23 -31.84
N ALA A 24 -2.36 -16.21 -31.25
CA ALA A 24 -1.83 -16.30 -29.90
C ALA A 24 -3.02 -16.58 -28.97
N THR A 25 -3.19 -17.83 -28.56
CA THR A 25 -4.09 -18.18 -27.46
C THR A 25 -3.51 -17.54 -26.21
N ALA A 26 -4.08 -16.40 -25.81
CA ALA A 26 -3.84 -15.82 -24.51
C ALA A 26 -4.17 -16.90 -23.47
N SER A 27 -3.14 -17.44 -22.82
CA SER A 27 -3.29 -18.29 -21.64
C SER A 27 -4.15 -17.52 -20.66
N GLY A 28 -5.38 -17.98 -20.45
CA GLY A 28 -6.31 -17.35 -19.54
C GLY A 28 -5.65 -17.20 -18.18
N ASP A 29 -5.57 -15.95 -17.71
CA ASP A 29 -5.34 -15.65 -16.30
C ASP A 29 -6.43 -16.42 -15.55
N ALA A 30 -6.05 -17.51 -14.87
CA ALA A 30 -6.94 -18.13 -13.91
C ALA A 30 -7.44 -17.01 -12.98
N PRO A 31 -8.74 -16.97 -12.60
CA PRO A 31 -9.26 -15.87 -11.80
C PRO A 31 -8.37 -15.73 -10.56
N ARG A 32 -7.57 -14.65 -10.48
CA ARG A 32 -6.84 -14.33 -9.25
C ARG A 32 -7.92 -14.22 -8.19
N GLN A 33 -7.99 -15.19 -7.28
CA GLN A 33 -8.95 -15.10 -6.18
C GLN A 33 -8.72 -13.77 -5.49
N ARG A 34 -9.75 -12.92 -5.53
CA ARG A 34 -9.70 -11.61 -4.90
C ARG A 34 -9.41 -11.81 -3.42
N GLU A 35 -8.50 -11.01 -2.89
CA GLU A 35 -8.09 -11.05 -1.49
C GLU A 35 -9.31 -10.93 -0.57
N ALA A 36 -9.26 -11.63 0.57
CA ALA A 36 -10.30 -11.53 1.60
C ALA A 36 -10.30 -10.13 2.22
N ALA A 37 -9.13 -9.55 2.42
CA ALA A 37 -8.94 -8.18 2.89
C ALA A 37 -7.57 -7.65 2.44
N ALA A 38 -7.46 -6.33 2.34
CA ALA A 38 -6.19 -5.68 2.00
C ALA A 38 -6.16 -4.25 2.56
N LEU A 39 -4.95 -3.80 2.88
CA LEU A 39 -4.63 -2.40 3.14
C LEU A 39 -3.37 -2.07 2.36
N THR A 40 -3.50 -1.17 1.40
CA THR A 40 -2.39 -0.74 0.55
C THR A 40 -2.33 0.78 0.45
N GLY A 41 -1.22 1.30 -0.08
CA GLY A 41 -1.07 2.72 -0.40
C GLY A 41 -0.01 3.40 0.46
N THR A 42 0.20 4.69 0.20
CA THR A 42 1.21 5.49 0.89
C THR A 42 0.72 6.91 0.98
N ALA A 43 0.84 7.52 2.16
CA ALA A 43 0.49 8.91 2.35
C ALA A 43 1.30 9.52 3.51
N LYS A 44 1.35 10.86 3.54
CA LYS A 44 1.95 11.60 4.65
C LYS A 44 0.89 12.08 5.61
N LEU A 45 1.22 12.20 6.90
CA LEU A 45 0.34 12.85 7.86
C LEU A 45 0.51 14.37 7.84
N TYR A 46 -0.56 15.08 8.20
CA TYR A 46 -0.51 16.52 8.40
C TYR A 46 -0.11 16.84 9.84
N ARG A 47 0.95 17.63 9.99
CA ARG A 47 1.37 18.26 11.26
C ARG A 47 1.59 19.74 11.05
N SER A 48 1.05 20.57 11.96
CA SER A 48 1.25 22.01 11.91
C SER A 48 2.70 22.42 12.19
N ALA A 49 3.43 21.61 12.97
CA ALA A 49 4.84 21.82 13.29
C ALA A 49 5.81 21.47 12.14
N GLY A 50 5.30 20.93 11.03
CA GLY A 50 6.11 20.66 9.84
C GLY A 50 6.78 19.28 9.81
N ASP A 51 6.41 18.36 10.70
CA ASP A 51 6.91 16.99 10.69
C ASP A 51 6.69 16.31 9.32
N ASP A 52 7.69 15.56 8.89
CA ASP A 52 7.59 14.63 7.77
C ASP A 52 7.29 13.22 8.30
N ILE A 53 6.00 12.88 8.31
CA ILE A 53 5.52 11.57 8.75
C ILE A 53 4.92 10.86 7.55
N THR A 54 5.48 9.70 7.20
CA THR A 54 5.02 8.88 6.07
C THR A 54 4.63 7.50 6.56
N PHE A 55 3.49 6.98 6.07
CA PHE A 55 3.09 5.59 6.24
C PHE A 55 2.92 4.95 4.86
N SER A 56 3.35 3.70 4.73
CA SER A 56 3.23 2.90 3.51
C SER A 56 2.77 1.49 3.87
N PHE A 57 1.75 0.99 3.18
CA PHE A 57 1.15 -0.31 3.45
C PHE A 57 1.15 -1.19 2.20
N ASP A 58 1.44 -2.47 2.43
CA ASP A 58 1.33 -3.57 1.49
C ASP A 58 0.92 -4.80 2.32
N ALA A 59 -0.33 -4.81 2.79
CA ALA A 59 -0.84 -5.79 3.75
C ALA A 59 -2.05 -6.52 3.17
N HIS A 60 -2.04 -7.85 3.24
CA HIS A 60 -2.97 -8.70 2.51
C HIS A 60 -3.44 -9.90 3.33
N LEU A 61 -4.72 -10.24 3.23
CA LEU A 61 -5.29 -11.49 3.69
C LEU A 61 -5.78 -12.27 2.47
N ALA A 62 -5.19 -13.45 2.23
CA ALA A 62 -5.57 -14.28 1.10
C ALA A 62 -7.00 -14.82 1.25
N ALA A 63 -7.69 -15.04 0.13
CA ALA A 63 -9.06 -15.56 0.12
C ALA A 63 -9.23 -16.87 0.92
N LYS A 64 -8.26 -17.78 0.80
CA LYS A 64 -8.23 -19.06 1.53
C LYS A 64 -8.15 -18.92 3.05
N ASP A 65 -7.67 -17.77 3.54
CA ASP A 65 -7.46 -17.48 4.95
C ASP A 65 -8.57 -16.57 5.51
N THR A 66 -9.70 -16.42 4.79
CA THR A 66 -10.82 -15.52 5.15
C THR A 66 -11.36 -15.73 6.57
N ALA A 67 -11.19 -16.90 7.18
CA ALA A 67 -11.66 -17.16 8.54
C ALA A 67 -10.66 -16.77 9.65
N ASP A 68 -9.42 -16.39 9.30
CA ASP A 68 -8.36 -16.11 10.26
C ASP A 68 -7.56 -14.85 9.88
N PRO A 69 -7.91 -13.67 10.42
CA PRO A 69 -7.21 -12.42 10.11
C PRO A 69 -5.74 -12.42 10.55
N THR A 70 -5.33 -13.37 11.41
CA THR A 70 -3.95 -13.50 11.89
C THR A 70 -3.01 -14.19 10.88
N LYS A 71 -3.56 -14.70 9.77
CA LYS A 71 -2.80 -15.22 8.61
C LYS A 71 -2.42 -14.15 7.60
N ALA A 72 -2.74 -12.88 7.87
CA ALA A 72 -2.36 -11.77 7.03
C ALA A 72 -0.83 -11.73 6.81
N THR A 73 -0.45 -11.28 5.62
CA THR A 73 0.94 -11.21 5.16
C THR A 73 1.26 -9.82 4.62
N GLY A 74 2.53 -9.61 4.28
CA GLY A 74 3.03 -8.36 3.73
C GLY A 74 3.75 -7.51 4.77
N THR A 75 3.87 -6.22 4.48
CA THR A 75 4.63 -5.28 5.31
C THR A 75 3.95 -3.93 5.40
N PHE A 76 4.31 -3.16 6.42
CA PHE A 76 4.11 -1.73 6.38
C PHE A 76 5.34 -1.01 6.91
N GLU A 77 5.53 0.22 6.46
CA GLU A 77 6.64 1.08 6.86
C GLU A 77 6.08 2.38 7.39
N PHE A 78 6.76 2.93 8.39
CA PHE A 78 6.49 4.28 8.85
C PHE A 78 7.79 5.02 9.13
N SER A 79 7.76 6.33 8.93
CA SER A 79 8.84 7.23 9.31
C SER A 79 8.28 8.49 9.92
N HIS A 80 9.02 9.08 10.86
CA HIS A 80 8.70 10.36 11.46
C HIS A 80 10.00 11.13 11.62
N TYR A 81 10.10 12.25 10.90
CA TYR A 81 11.21 13.19 11.02
C TYR A 81 10.71 14.61 11.31
N LEU A 82 11.44 15.35 12.14
CA LEU A 82 11.27 16.78 12.35
C LEU A 82 12.65 17.42 12.21
N ASN A 83 12.80 18.37 11.29
CA ASN A 83 14.06 19.05 11.01
C ASN A 83 15.25 18.10 10.72
N GLY A 84 14.96 16.94 10.11
CA GLY A 84 15.96 15.92 9.77
C GLY A 84 16.27 14.93 10.91
N GLU A 85 15.78 15.18 12.12
CA GLU A 85 15.90 14.25 13.24
C GLU A 85 14.67 13.35 13.31
N GLY A 86 14.89 12.05 13.50
CA GLY A 86 13.79 11.10 13.51
C GLY A 86 14.23 9.68 13.21
N ALA A 87 13.25 8.84 12.92
CA ALA A 87 13.47 7.42 12.67
C ALA A 87 12.44 6.85 11.68
N ARG A 88 12.79 5.69 11.14
CA ARG A 88 11.94 4.84 10.31
C ARG A 88 11.93 3.41 10.82
N ALA A 89 10.86 2.70 10.49
CA ALA A 89 10.71 1.29 10.80
C ALA A 89 10.00 0.54 9.67
N LYS A 90 10.41 -0.72 9.47
CA LYS A 90 9.71 -1.70 8.64
C LYS A 90 9.11 -2.77 9.53
N VAL A 91 7.84 -3.08 9.27
CA VAL A 91 7.03 -3.99 10.06
C VAL A 91 6.61 -5.17 9.19
N LYS A 92 6.77 -6.38 9.71
CA LYS A 92 6.18 -7.58 9.12
C LYS A 92 4.77 -7.76 9.67
N VAL A 93 3.78 -7.76 8.78
CA VAL A 93 2.37 -7.93 9.13
C VAL A 93 2.13 -9.33 9.67
N ASP A 94 1.29 -9.42 10.69
CA ASP A 94 0.81 -10.70 11.23
C ASP A 94 -0.63 -10.66 11.74
N CYS A 95 -1.33 -9.56 11.48
CA CYS A 95 -2.79 -9.49 11.45
C CYS A 95 -3.26 -8.34 10.55
N LEU A 96 -4.37 -8.57 9.83
CA LEU A 96 -5.14 -7.56 9.14
C LEU A 96 -6.64 -7.84 9.36
N LEU A 97 -7.34 -6.88 9.94
CA LEU A 97 -8.78 -6.94 10.15
C LEU A 97 -9.40 -5.69 9.54
N THR A 98 -10.32 -5.85 8.59
CA THR A 98 -11.01 -4.72 7.96
C THR A 98 -12.51 -4.82 8.16
N GLY A 99 -13.17 -3.66 8.23
CA GLY A 99 -14.61 -3.54 8.40
C GLY A 99 -15.10 -2.27 7.70
N GLY A 100 -15.91 -2.44 6.65
CA GLY A 100 -16.27 -1.32 5.78
C GLY A 100 -15.03 -0.64 5.20
N LYS A 101 -14.82 0.62 5.56
CA LYS A 101 -13.68 1.43 5.12
C LYS A 101 -12.56 1.57 6.15
N VAL A 102 -12.64 0.82 7.24
CA VAL A 102 -11.62 0.85 8.30
C VAL A 102 -10.78 -0.41 8.24
N ALA A 103 -9.47 -0.26 8.38
CA ALA A 103 -8.52 -1.36 8.53
C ALA A 103 -7.75 -1.21 9.84
N VAL A 104 -7.56 -2.31 10.56
CA VAL A 104 -6.59 -2.44 11.64
C VAL A 104 -5.54 -3.45 11.19
N VAL A 105 -4.30 -2.98 11.05
CA VAL A 105 -3.15 -3.81 10.72
C VAL A 105 -2.21 -3.84 11.91
N SER A 106 -1.65 -5.01 12.22
CA SER A 106 -0.58 -5.13 13.23
C SER A 106 0.56 -6.00 12.73
N GLY A 107 1.71 -5.81 13.35
CA GLY A 107 2.90 -6.59 13.03
C GLY A 107 4.06 -6.32 13.96
N VAL A 108 5.20 -6.94 13.67
CA VAL A 108 6.43 -6.82 14.44
C VAL A 108 7.48 -6.05 13.63
N ILE A 109 8.13 -5.08 14.27
CA ILE A 109 9.22 -4.31 13.67
C ILE A 109 10.40 -5.24 13.38
N THR A 110 10.78 -5.38 12.11
CA THR A 110 11.90 -6.22 11.67
C THR A 110 13.17 -5.43 11.39
N SER A 111 13.04 -4.14 11.06
CA SER A 111 14.14 -3.21 10.84
C SER A 111 13.75 -1.81 11.31
N SER A 112 14.65 -1.11 11.98
CA SER A 112 14.47 0.29 12.38
C SER A 112 15.82 0.91 12.76
N ASP A 113 15.97 2.22 12.54
CA ASP A 113 17.05 3.05 13.07
C ASP A 113 16.71 3.68 14.44
N LEU A 114 15.49 3.48 14.97
CA LEU A 114 15.12 3.81 16.34
C LEU A 114 15.69 2.75 17.31
N PRO A 115 16.59 3.12 18.24
CA PRO A 115 17.13 2.17 19.21
C PRO A 115 16.03 1.50 20.03
N GLY A 116 16.10 0.17 20.18
CA GLY A 116 15.14 -0.62 20.96
C GLY A 116 13.80 -0.94 20.28
N ALA A 117 13.57 -0.47 19.05
CA ALA A 117 12.31 -0.68 18.34
C ALA A 117 12.19 -2.07 17.68
N LYS A 118 13.30 -2.66 17.22
CA LYS A 118 13.28 -3.98 16.57
C LYS A 118 12.72 -5.04 17.53
N GLY A 119 11.77 -5.85 17.04
CA GLY A 119 11.06 -6.85 17.83
C GLY A 119 9.83 -6.32 18.57
N LYS A 120 9.63 -5.00 18.66
CA LYS A 120 8.39 -4.44 19.20
C LYS A 120 7.24 -4.65 18.23
N ARG A 121 6.07 -4.91 18.79
CA ARG A 121 4.83 -5.02 18.04
C ARG A 121 4.14 -3.67 17.99
N VAL A 122 3.60 -3.36 16.82
CA VAL A 122 2.88 -2.12 16.56
C VAL A 122 1.61 -2.41 15.79
N GLY A 123 0.61 -1.55 15.96
CA GLY A 123 -0.63 -1.60 15.20
C GLY A 123 -1.01 -0.23 14.68
N VAL A 124 -1.66 -0.21 13.53
CA VAL A 124 -2.13 1.00 12.85
C VAL A 124 -3.59 0.81 12.43
N THR A 125 -4.42 1.82 12.68
CA THR A 125 -5.78 1.90 12.13
C THR A 125 -5.80 2.91 10.99
N VAL A 126 -6.35 2.52 9.85
CA VAL A 126 -6.62 3.40 8.70
C VAL A 126 -8.12 3.50 8.51
N HIS A 127 -8.61 4.70 8.22
CA HIS A 127 -9.96 4.93 7.73
C HIS A 127 -9.87 5.54 6.33
N ASP A 128 -10.17 4.71 5.33
CA ASP A 128 -10.19 5.03 3.90
C ASP A 128 -11.46 5.82 3.56
N VAL A 129 -11.33 7.14 3.53
CA VAL A 129 -12.37 8.07 3.09
C VAL A 129 -11.93 8.81 1.82
N GLY A 130 -10.99 8.23 1.07
CA GLY A 130 -10.31 8.82 -0.08
C GLY A 130 -9.36 9.95 0.34
N GLY A 131 -9.32 11.05 -0.40
CA GLY A 131 -8.39 12.17 -0.16
C GLY A 131 -8.46 12.90 1.21
N HIS A 132 -9.19 12.38 2.19
CA HIS A 132 -9.30 12.82 3.59
C HIS A 132 -9.01 11.72 4.61
N ASP A 133 -8.26 10.69 4.20
CA ASP A 133 -7.88 9.56 5.02
C ASP A 133 -7.40 9.92 6.43
N ARG A 134 -7.71 9.02 7.35
CA ARG A 134 -7.33 9.15 8.76
C ARG A 134 -6.54 7.95 9.22
N LEU A 135 -5.63 8.21 10.17
CA LEU A 135 -4.72 7.18 10.68
C LEU A 135 -4.61 7.25 12.21
N GLY A 136 -4.47 6.10 12.84
CA GLY A 136 -4.23 5.93 14.27
C GLY A 136 -3.10 4.93 14.47
N TYR A 137 -2.32 5.07 15.53
CA TYR A 137 -1.20 4.18 15.81
C TYR A 137 -1.15 3.80 17.29
N SER A 138 -0.75 2.56 17.58
CA SER A 138 -0.87 1.95 18.91
C SER A 138 -0.05 2.62 20.00
N TRP A 139 0.94 3.43 19.63
CA TRP A 139 1.81 4.17 20.55
C TRP A 139 1.39 5.63 20.74
N ALA A 140 0.18 6.02 20.34
CA ALA A 140 -0.31 7.39 20.49
C ALA A 140 -0.33 7.89 21.95
N SER A 141 -0.58 7.00 22.93
CA SER A 141 -0.59 7.35 24.36
C SER A 141 0.77 7.24 25.04
N THR A 142 1.72 6.50 24.46
CA THR A 142 3.05 6.25 25.02
C THR A 142 4.14 7.09 24.35
N GLY A 143 3.84 7.70 23.19
CA GLY A 143 4.74 8.56 22.43
C GLY A 143 5.76 7.79 21.57
N SER A 144 6.02 6.52 21.86
CA SER A 144 7.01 5.72 21.13
C SER A 144 6.62 4.23 21.09
N PRO A 145 6.90 3.53 19.97
CA PRO A 145 6.82 2.07 19.90
C PRO A 145 7.65 1.34 20.97
N VAL A 146 8.76 1.94 21.43
CA VAL A 146 9.67 1.35 22.42
C VAL A 146 9.01 1.26 23.80
N GLU A 147 8.29 2.32 24.17
CA GLU A 147 7.59 2.49 25.45
C GLU A 147 6.24 1.78 25.50
N THR A 148 5.77 1.31 24.34
CA THR A 148 4.53 0.55 24.25
C THR A 148 4.77 -0.85 24.81
N LYS A 149 4.03 -1.18 25.88
CA LYS A 149 3.99 -2.52 26.45
C LYS A 149 3.26 -3.47 25.48
N GLU A 150 3.24 -4.76 25.82
CA GLU A 150 2.64 -5.82 25.02
C GLU A 150 1.34 -5.39 24.32
N LEU A 151 1.33 -5.50 22.99
CA LEU A 151 0.17 -5.20 22.16
C LEU A 151 -0.42 -6.53 21.66
N PRO A 152 -1.73 -6.79 21.77
CA PRO A 152 -2.33 -7.93 21.08
C PRO A 152 -2.26 -7.76 19.56
N LYS A 153 -2.39 -8.86 18.82
CA LYS A 153 -2.63 -8.79 17.37
C LYS A 153 -3.94 -8.05 17.08
N CYS A 154 -4.01 -7.40 15.92
CA CYS A 154 -5.23 -6.74 15.44
C CYS A 154 -5.72 -5.57 16.34
N VAL A 155 -4.82 -4.93 17.10
CA VAL A 155 -5.16 -3.80 18.00
C VAL A 155 -4.38 -2.53 17.60
N SER A 156 -5.05 -1.39 17.62
CA SER A 156 -4.46 -0.05 17.49
C SER A 156 -5.38 1.02 18.10
N SER A 157 -5.01 2.29 18.00
CA SER A 157 -5.81 3.43 18.45
C SER A 157 -6.87 3.83 17.43
N ALA A 158 -7.81 4.69 17.82
CA ALA A 158 -8.72 5.35 16.88
C ALA A 158 -7.95 6.13 15.79
N PRO A 159 -8.50 6.32 14.57
CA PRO A 159 -7.84 7.05 13.49
C PRO A 159 -7.97 8.57 13.66
N PHE A 160 -7.16 9.14 14.54
CA PHE A 160 -7.24 10.55 14.92
C PHE A 160 -6.43 11.49 14.00
N GLU A 161 -5.36 11.00 13.38
CA GLU A 161 -4.52 11.77 12.47
C GLU A 161 -5.23 12.08 11.16
N LYS A 162 -4.80 13.15 10.50
CA LYS A 162 -5.26 13.51 9.16
C LYS A 162 -4.12 13.28 8.18
N VAL A 163 -4.43 12.69 7.03
CA VAL A 163 -3.50 12.66 5.90
C VAL A 163 -3.32 14.07 5.32
N LYS A 164 -2.08 14.40 4.94
CA LYS A 164 -1.72 15.63 4.24
C LYS A 164 -2.22 15.54 2.80
N LYS A 165 -3.05 16.52 2.42
CA LYS A 165 -3.64 16.60 1.07
C LYS A 165 -2.57 16.51 -0.02
N GLY A 166 -2.83 15.70 -1.04
CA GLY A 166 -1.98 15.57 -2.23
C GLY A 166 -0.71 14.73 -2.04
N THR A 167 -0.57 13.99 -0.93
CA THR A 167 0.62 13.16 -0.66
C THR A 167 0.44 11.67 -0.96
N GLY A 168 -0.76 11.29 -1.43
CA GLY A 168 -1.16 9.92 -1.70
C GLY A 168 -2.48 9.58 -1.01
N ASP A 169 -2.82 8.30 -1.00
CA ASP A 169 -4.07 7.76 -0.48
C ASP A 169 -3.82 6.35 0.08
N PHE A 170 -4.67 5.90 1.00
CA PHE A 170 -4.73 4.49 1.38
C PHE A 170 -5.93 3.83 0.70
N THR A 171 -5.92 2.50 0.63
CA THR A 171 -7.03 1.75 0.06
C THR A 171 -7.32 0.55 0.92
N VAL A 172 -8.58 0.43 1.35
CA VAL A 172 -9.05 -0.70 2.15
C VAL A 172 -9.95 -1.60 1.30
N VAL A 173 -9.56 -2.87 1.21
CA VAL A 173 -10.45 -3.95 0.72
C VAL A 173 -11.19 -4.53 1.93
N PRO A 174 -12.53 -4.40 1.98
CA PRO A 174 -13.32 -4.85 3.12
C PRO A 174 -13.38 -6.37 3.20
N TRP A 175 -13.12 -6.88 4.41
CA TRP A 175 -13.34 -8.26 4.79
C TRP A 175 -14.83 -8.55 4.90
N ARG A 176 -15.23 -9.71 4.38
CA ARG A 176 -16.61 -10.22 4.40
C ARG A 176 -16.59 -11.68 4.86
N PRO A 177 -16.51 -11.92 6.18
CA PRO A 177 -16.57 -13.27 6.73
C PRO A 177 -17.98 -13.87 6.60
N ASP A 178 -18.06 -15.20 6.44
CA ASP A 178 -19.29 -15.96 6.17
C ASP A 178 -20.02 -16.47 7.44
N PHE A 179 -19.91 -15.77 8.58
CA PHE A 179 -20.52 -16.20 9.85
C PHE A 179 -22.02 -15.87 9.97
#